data_AF-A0A2B4R3B2-F1
#
_entry.id   AF-A0A2B4R3B2-F1
#
_cell.length_a   1.000
_cell.length_b   1.000
_cell.length_c   1.000
_cell.angle_alpha   90.00
_cell.angle_beta   90.00
_cell.angle_gamma   90.00
#
_symmetry.space_group_name_H-M   'P 1'
#
loop_
_entity.id
_entity.type
_entity.pdbx_description
1 polymer ?
#
loop_
_entity_poly.entity_id
_entity_poly.type
_entity_poly.pdbx_seq_one_letter_code
_entity_poly.pdbx_strand_id
1 'polypeptide(L)'
;MEKGKLLERGDEGNYDDDRRSQIERNDHADLLDGEFYRSREFWMMVNQFLEIMLDSELNSGKKYELFKDEEDKLKKTLLHYSAEAGFLQITKTLIKKCPGLLEATTEIQIKPKEKRAMLAVELALNAENDDVAAYLVRAMWHKSVTSLFSWRPEDLSNPQPSLFSFQAIIENPKMKKTVVAALDQMVNPHWPYLPKRKDSYVSQEEKKGIEGVWKTIPEDPLNYYFHYAILDGDGGGRPPKVMLSEGHMESDNKYFNQRDTSCLNMIAKSNNKEALQHPVVRMLVKTKWKRYGHFFLSLQTALYAIFLLFLSFSLLYGSTKPDPTQYRGAADLWCGFCEIVTLLMAVFYMCEELNQLRMFMGLAQMSTTYIQAKKVARLEYDVDRILQLTRMERFPFLNLRVKYYKEGEWISEKKLAEELLEFSEDRSPWESVEEKLNAIRDMMRQMVKKMRQERG
;
A
#
# COMPACT_ATOMS: atom_id res chain seq x y z
N MET A 1 -26.95 -64.52 -52.46
CA MET A 1 -25.96 -65.46 -51.89
C MET A 1 -24.96 -64.63 -51.12
N GLU A 2 -24.76 -64.96 -49.83
CA GLU A 2 -23.59 -64.70 -48.94
C GLU A 2 -22.85 -63.35 -49.01
N LYS A 3 -22.41 -62.68 -47.96
CA LYS A 3 -22.21 -62.84 -46.50
C LYS A 3 -21.92 -61.38 -46.04
N GLY A 4 -22.31 -60.90 -44.86
CA GLY A 4 -21.67 -61.24 -43.61
C GLY A 4 -21.88 -60.12 -42.58
N LYS A 5 -21.90 -60.54 -41.31
CA LYS A 5 -22.21 -59.81 -40.08
C LYS A 5 -21.29 -58.62 -39.79
N LEU A 6 -21.85 -57.54 -39.24
CA LEU A 6 -21.21 -56.67 -38.26
C LEU A 6 -22.32 -56.12 -37.34
N LEU A 7 -22.42 -56.69 -36.13
CA LEU A 7 -23.22 -56.21 -35.02
C LEU A 7 -22.25 -55.81 -33.90
N GLU A 8 -22.60 -54.71 -33.26
CA GLU A 8 -21.82 -53.85 -32.37
C GLU A 8 -21.18 -54.59 -31.19
N ARG A 9 -19.90 -54.29 -30.93
CA ARG A 9 -19.21 -54.59 -29.67
C ARG A 9 -19.29 -53.31 -28.84
N GLY A 10 -20.07 -53.34 -27.77
CA GLY A 10 -20.14 -52.27 -26.79
C GLY A 10 -18.79 -52.08 -26.07
N ASP A 11 -18.39 -50.82 -25.94
CA ASP A 11 -17.31 -50.34 -25.10
C ASP A 11 -17.70 -50.47 -23.62
N GLU A 12 -17.19 -51.49 -22.93
CA GLU A 12 -17.06 -51.46 -21.47
C GLU A 12 -15.81 -50.65 -21.11
N GLY A 13 -15.97 -49.32 -21.16
CA GLY A 13 -14.96 -48.35 -20.73
C GLY A 13 -14.92 -48.24 -19.21
N ASN A 14 -13.83 -48.76 -18.63
CA ASN A 14 -13.01 -48.14 -17.58
C ASN A 14 -13.70 -47.28 -16.49
N TYR A 15 -14.61 -47.87 -15.69
CA TYR A 15 -15.20 -47.20 -14.52
C TYR A 15 -14.39 -47.36 -13.21
N ASP A 16 -13.45 -48.32 -13.17
CA ASP A 16 -12.72 -48.64 -11.93
C ASP A 16 -11.47 -47.78 -11.72
N ASP A 17 -10.85 -47.28 -12.79
CA ASP A 17 -9.62 -46.47 -12.72
C ASP A 17 -9.91 -45.04 -12.20
N ASP A 18 -11.08 -44.50 -12.55
CA ASP A 18 -11.50 -43.17 -12.10
C ASP A 18 -11.87 -43.15 -10.60
N ARG A 19 -12.40 -44.27 -10.08
CA ARG A 19 -12.71 -44.43 -8.64
C ARG A 19 -11.45 -44.55 -7.81
N ARG A 20 -10.43 -45.26 -8.30
CA ARG A 20 -9.13 -45.40 -7.63
C ARG A 20 -8.39 -44.06 -7.57
N SER A 21 -8.43 -43.28 -8.65
CA SER A 21 -7.84 -41.93 -8.69
C SER A 21 -8.54 -40.91 -7.78
N GLN A 22 -9.85 -41.09 -7.51
CA GLN A 22 -10.58 -40.24 -6.57
C GLN A 22 -10.35 -40.65 -5.11
N ILE A 23 -10.26 -41.94 -4.82
CA ILE A 23 -9.95 -42.44 -3.47
C ILE A 23 -8.52 -42.05 -3.09
N GLU A 24 -7.54 -42.23 -3.97
CA GLU A 24 -6.16 -41.82 -3.72
C GLU A 24 -6.01 -40.29 -3.55
N ARG A 25 -6.82 -39.48 -4.25
CA ARG A 25 -6.85 -38.01 -4.06
C ARG A 25 -7.47 -37.61 -2.73
N ASN A 26 -8.52 -38.30 -2.27
CA ASN A 26 -9.14 -38.02 -0.98
C ASN A 26 -8.24 -38.46 0.17
N ASP A 27 -7.61 -39.62 0.07
CA ASP A 27 -6.64 -40.10 1.07
C ASP A 27 -5.43 -39.17 1.17
N HIS A 28 -4.96 -38.61 0.04
CA HIS A 28 -3.87 -37.63 0.04
C HIS A 28 -4.27 -36.28 0.66
N ALA A 29 -5.53 -35.86 0.49
CA ALA A 29 -6.04 -34.63 1.10
C ALA A 29 -6.20 -34.79 2.62
N ASP A 30 -6.72 -35.94 3.07
CA ASP A 30 -6.88 -36.25 4.50
C ASP A 30 -5.53 -36.44 5.21
N LEU A 31 -4.52 -36.98 4.52
CA LEU A 31 -3.15 -37.10 5.05
C LEU A 31 -2.48 -35.73 5.23
N LEU A 32 -2.63 -34.84 4.23
CA LEU A 32 -2.09 -33.47 4.28
C LEU A 32 -2.77 -32.63 5.37
N ASP A 33 -4.09 -32.78 5.53
CA ASP A 33 -4.81 -32.16 6.65
C ASP A 33 -4.31 -32.73 7.98
N GLY A 34 -4.17 -34.05 8.11
CA GLY A 34 -3.66 -34.70 9.33
C GLY A 34 -2.25 -34.25 9.75
N GLU A 35 -1.32 -34.09 8.81
CA GLU A 35 0.02 -33.56 9.06
C GLU A 35 0.00 -32.06 9.41
N PHE A 36 -0.86 -31.29 8.74
CA PHE A 36 -1.05 -29.87 9.03
C PHE A 36 -1.62 -29.64 10.44
N TYR A 37 -2.62 -30.44 10.86
CA TYR A 37 -3.17 -30.40 12.22
C TYR A 37 -2.14 -30.81 13.27
N ARG A 38 -1.36 -31.86 13.01
CA ARG A 38 -0.29 -32.32 13.92
C ARG A 38 0.80 -31.26 14.09
N SER A 39 1.18 -30.57 13.01
CA SER A 39 2.11 -29.44 13.05
C SER A 39 1.55 -28.29 13.90
N ARG A 40 0.27 -27.95 13.73
CA ARG A 40 -0.38 -26.86 14.48
C ARG A 40 -0.42 -27.11 15.99
N GLU A 41 -0.78 -28.32 16.41
CA GLU A 41 -0.79 -28.73 17.82
C GLU A 41 0.62 -28.64 18.43
N PHE A 42 1.63 -29.11 17.71
CA PHE A 42 3.03 -28.99 18.13
C PHE A 42 3.42 -27.53 18.38
N TRP A 43 3.11 -26.62 17.46
CA TRP A 43 3.41 -25.20 17.64
C TRP A 43 2.66 -24.55 18.81
N MET A 44 1.43 -25.00 19.10
CA MET A 44 0.70 -24.55 20.29
C MET A 44 1.39 -25.01 21.57
N MET A 45 1.85 -26.26 21.63
CA MET A 45 2.64 -26.76 22.76
C MET A 45 3.94 -25.99 22.92
N VAL A 46 4.65 -25.70 21.82
CA VAL A 46 5.87 -24.89 21.84
C VAL A 46 5.59 -23.48 22.38
N ASN A 47 4.49 -22.84 21.98
CA ASN A 47 4.13 -21.52 22.49
C ASN A 47 3.78 -21.56 24.00
N GLN A 48 3.03 -22.57 24.44
CA GLN A 48 2.72 -22.76 25.87
C GLN A 48 3.99 -23.00 26.69
N PHE A 49 4.91 -23.82 26.18
CA PHE A 49 6.19 -24.06 26.83
C PHE A 49 7.03 -22.79 26.91
N LEU A 50 7.08 -22.00 25.84
CA LEU A 50 7.74 -20.70 25.81
C LEU A 50 7.12 -19.73 26.85
N GLU A 51 5.80 -19.67 26.96
CA GLU A 51 5.13 -18.85 27.98
C GLU A 51 5.56 -19.24 29.38
N ILE A 52 5.54 -20.54 29.69
CA ILE A 52 5.98 -21.07 30.99
C ILE A 52 7.45 -20.72 31.24
N MET A 53 8.32 -20.90 30.24
CA MET A 53 9.75 -20.58 30.36
C MET A 53 9.97 -19.09 30.64
N LEU A 54 9.29 -18.19 29.92
CA LEU A 54 9.43 -16.75 30.06
C LEU A 54 8.86 -16.21 31.38
N ASP A 55 7.86 -16.89 31.95
CA ASP A 55 7.25 -16.56 33.24
C ASP A 55 7.94 -17.24 34.44
N SER A 56 8.79 -18.23 34.19
CA SER A 56 9.56 -18.91 35.23
C SER A 56 10.74 -18.06 35.75
N GLU A 57 11.28 -18.46 36.89
CA GLU A 57 12.51 -17.89 37.46
C GLU A 57 13.72 -17.99 36.51
N LEU A 58 13.66 -18.80 35.45
CA LEU A 58 14.71 -18.91 34.42
C LEU A 58 14.90 -17.60 33.64
N ASN A 59 13.85 -16.76 33.53
CA ASN A 59 13.93 -15.43 32.95
C ASN A 59 14.21 -14.33 34.00
N SER A 60 14.63 -14.71 35.21
CA SER A 60 15.04 -13.73 36.22
C SER A 60 16.16 -12.83 35.67
N GLY A 61 15.96 -11.51 35.80
CA GLY A 61 16.87 -10.51 35.23
C GLY A 61 16.77 -10.28 33.72
N LYS A 62 15.68 -10.70 33.05
CA LYS A 62 15.46 -10.51 31.60
C LYS A 62 16.54 -11.16 30.72
N LYS A 63 17.10 -12.29 31.18
CA LYS A 63 18.20 -12.99 30.52
C LYS A 63 17.91 -13.28 29.04
N TYR A 64 16.66 -13.60 28.70
CA TYR A 64 16.27 -13.91 27.32
C TYR A 64 16.12 -12.68 26.40
N GLU A 65 16.02 -11.45 26.94
CA GLU A 65 16.06 -10.23 26.12
C GLU A 65 17.46 -9.97 25.56
N LEU A 66 18.51 -10.41 26.28
CA LEU A 66 19.91 -10.25 25.89
C LEU A 66 20.50 -11.51 25.25
N PHE A 67 19.76 -12.62 25.28
CA PHE A 67 20.23 -13.89 24.77
C PHE A 67 20.36 -13.85 23.24
N LYS A 68 21.58 -14.11 22.78
CA LYS A 68 21.90 -14.32 21.38
C LYS A 68 22.49 -15.71 21.24
N ASP A 69 22.13 -16.38 20.15
CA ASP A 69 22.65 -17.68 19.83
C ASP A 69 24.14 -17.58 19.47
N GLU A 70 25.03 -18.11 20.31
CA GLU A 70 26.48 -18.07 20.07
C GLU A 70 26.94 -19.10 19.03
N GLU A 71 26.13 -20.13 18.76
CA GLU A 71 26.41 -21.13 17.73
C GLU A 71 26.10 -20.60 16.33
N ASP A 72 25.13 -19.69 16.23
CA ASP A 72 24.78 -19.02 14.99
C ASP A 72 25.76 -17.90 14.63
N LYS A 73 26.21 -17.90 13.37
CA LYS A 73 27.14 -16.91 12.84
C LYS A 73 26.56 -15.50 12.80
N LEU A 74 25.24 -15.33 12.82
CA LEU A 74 24.56 -14.03 12.85
C LEU A 74 24.17 -13.62 14.27
N LYS A 75 24.45 -14.45 15.28
CA LYS A 75 24.01 -14.24 16.66
C LYS A 75 22.53 -13.87 16.76
N LYS A 76 21.70 -14.63 16.05
CA LYS A 76 20.25 -14.43 16.03
C LYS A 76 19.66 -14.55 17.43
N THR A 77 18.67 -13.71 17.72
CA THR A 77 17.83 -13.88 18.92
C THR A 77 16.65 -14.81 18.60
N LEU A 78 15.95 -15.26 19.64
CA LEU A 78 14.70 -16.03 19.49
C LEU A 78 13.68 -15.33 18.58
N LEU A 79 13.60 -13.99 18.62
CA LEU A 79 12.70 -13.20 17.79
C LEU A 79 13.12 -13.23 16.30
N HIS A 80 14.42 -13.26 16.00
CA HIS A 80 14.90 -13.35 14.62
C HIS A 80 14.50 -14.69 13.99
N TYR A 81 14.63 -15.79 14.73
CA TYR A 81 14.21 -17.12 14.28
C TYR A 81 12.70 -17.20 14.07
N SER A 82 11.89 -16.70 15.02
CA SER A 82 10.44 -16.73 14.88
C SER A 82 9.95 -15.86 13.71
N ALA A 83 10.63 -14.74 13.46
CA ALA A 83 10.34 -13.82 12.36
C ALA A 83 10.69 -14.39 10.98
N GLU A 84 11.85 -15.03 10.84
CA GLU A 84 12.29 -15.67 9.60
C GLU A 84 11.49 -16.94 9.27
N ALA A 85 11.08 -17.71 10.29
CA ALA A 85 10.27 -18.93 10.11
C ALA A 85 8.77 -18.66 9.97
N GLY A 86 8.28 -17.45 10.26
CA GLY A 86 6.87 -17.08 10.10
C GLY A 86 5.96 -17.47 11.28
N PHE A 87 6.51 -17.68 12.47
CA PHE A 87 5.75 -18.08 13.65
C PHE A 87 5.09 -16.90 14.36
N LEU A 88 3.87 -16.56 13.95
CA LEU A 88 3.12 -15.40 14.48
C LEU A 88 2.85 -15.47 15.98
N GLN A 89 2.37 -16.61 16.50
CA GLN A 89 1.99 -16.72 17.91
C GLN A 89 3.20 -16.60 18.83
N ILE A 90 4.28 -17.31 18.49
CA ILE A 90 5.56 -17.23 19.19
C ILE A 90 6.07 -15.79 19.18
N THR A 91 6.02 -15.11 18.03
CA THR A 91 6.44 -13.71 17.90
C THR A 91 5.61 -12.78 18.79
N LYS A 92 4.28 -12.96 18.87
CA LYS A 92 3.40 -12.20 19.77
C LYS A 92 3.76 -12.39 21.24
N THR A 93 3.97 -13.63 21.65
CA THR A 93 4.37 -13.97 23.02
C THR A 93 5.71 -13.34 23.38
N LEU A 94 6.70 -13.43 22.48
CA LEU A 94 8.03 -12.85 22.68
C LEU A 94 7.97 -11.34 22.84
N ILE A 95 7.24 -10.61 22.00
CA ILE A 95 7.17 -9.15 22.09
C ILE A 95 6.45 -8.72 23.37
N LYS A 96 5.34 -9.38 23.73
CA LYS A 96 4.55 -9.05 24.93
C LYS A 96 5.35 -9.23 26.22
N LYS A 97 6.22 -10.24 26.27
CA LYS A 97 7.04 -10.56 27.46
C LYS A 97 8.41 -9.87 27.45
N CYS A 98 9.00 -9.72 26.27
CA CYS A 98 10.38 -9.28 26.05
C CYS A 98 10.45 -8.21 24.94
N PRO A 99 9.91 -6.99 25.15
CA PRO A 99 9.83 -5.96 24.12
C PRO A 99 11.20 -5.47 23.63
N GLY A 100 12.25 -5.59 24.46
CA GLY A 100 13.62 -5.22 24.09
C GLY A 100 14.19 -6.00 22.89
N LEU A 101 13.61 -7.16 22.56
CA LEU A 101 14.02 -7.95 21.39
C LEU A 101 13.72 -7.26 20.06
N LEU A 102 12.79 -6.30 20.02
CA LEU A 102 12.47 -5.52 18.81
C LEU A 102 13.61 -4.64 18.33
N GLU A 103 14.45 -4.17 19.26
CA GLU A 103 15.59 -3.30 18.97
C GLU A 103 16.89 -4.09 18.75
N ALA A 104 16.87 -5.39 19.06
CA ALA A 104 18.02 -6.25 18.88
C ALA A 104 18.30 -6.48 17.39
N THR A 105 19.55 -6.30 16.98
CA THR A 105 20.03 -6.60 15.63
C THR A 105 20.93 -7.83 15.62
N THR A 106 20.94 -8.55 14.50
CA THR A 106 21.95 -9.57 14.22
C THR A 106 23.35 -8.96 14.15
N GLU A 107 24.38 -9.77 14.29
CA GLU A 107 25.77 -9.32 14.06
C GLU A 107 26.11 -9.22 12.57
N ILE A 108 27.06 -8.34 12.24
CA ILE A 108 27.55 -8.12 10.88
C ILE A 108 28.31 -9.36 10.42
N GLN A 109 27.92 -9.92 9.28
CA GLN A 109 28.63 -11.04 8.66
C GLN A 109 29.56 -10.52 7.57
N ILE A 110 30.87 -10.74 7.73
CA ILE A 110 31.91 -10.23 6.81
C ILE A 110 32.16 -11.19 5.62
N LYS A 111 31.74 -12.46 5.70
CA LYS A 111 31.92 -13.48 4.63
C LYS A 111 30.73 -14.45 4.54
N PRO A 112 30.30 -14.90 3.35
CA PRO A 112 30.88 -14.69 2.01
C PRO A 112 30.37 -13.42 1.28
N LYS A 113 29.38 -12.72 1.84
CA LYS A 113 28.95 -11.37 1.44
C LYS A 113 28.79 -10.55 2.72
N GLU A 114 29.18 -9.28 2.70
CA GLU A 114 28.91 -8.34 3.79
C GLU A 114 27.39 -8.26 4.03
N LYS A 115 26.90 -9.05 4.99
CA LYS A 115 25.51 -8.99 5.44
C LYS A 115 25.46 -8.05 6.64
N ARG A 116 24.74 -6.95 6.45
CA ARG A 116 24.46 -5.96 7.48
C ARG A 116 23.76 -6.62 8.68
N ALA A 117 23.94 -6.03 9.86
CA ALA A 117 23.09 -6.25 11.02
C ALA A 117 21.62 -5.96 10.67
N MET A 118 20.77 -6.99 10.77
CA MET A 118 19.35 -6.94 10.44
C MET A 118 18.49 -6.96 11.71
N LEU A 119 17.36 -6.24 11.68
CA LEU A 119 16.31 -6.39 12.69
C LEU A 119 15.46 -7.62 12.38
N ALA A 120 14.76 -8.15 13.39
CA ALA A 120 13.81 -9.25 13.19
C ALA A 120 12.76 -8.94 12.11
N VAL A 121 12.31 -7.69 12.02
CA VAL A 121 11.36 -7.21 11.00
C VAL A 121 11.95 -7.32 9.59
N GLU A 122 13.23 -6.99 9.43
CA GLU A 122 13.92 -7.05 8.14
C GLU A 122 14.08 -8.50 7.67
N LEU A 123 14.31 -9.45 8.59
CA LEU A 123 14.30 -10.88 8.27
C LEU A 123 12.91 -11.37 7.87
N ALA A 124 11.85 -10.96 8.57
CA ALA A 124 10.47 -11.31 8.20
C ALA A 124 10.08 -10.77 6.81
N LEU A 125 10.52 -9.55 6.48
CA LEU A 125 10.31 -8.95 5.16
C LEU A 125 11.06 -9.72 4.06
N ASN A 126 12.32 -10.09 4.30
CA ASN A 126 13.12 -10.89 3.36
C ASN A 126 12.55 -12.30 3.15
N ALA A 127 11.95 -12.88 4.20
CA ALA A 127 11.32 -14.19 4.14
C ALA A 127 9.88 -14.16 3.58
N GLU A 128 9.35 -12.99 3.22
CA GLU A 128 7.98 -12.79 2.73
C GLU A 128 6.88 -13.26 3.71
N ASN A 129 7.17 -13.23 5.01
CA ASN A 129 6.23 -13.67 6.06
C ASN A 129 5.24 -12.56 6.42
N ASP A 130 4.19 -12.40 5.60
CA ASP A 130 3.25 -11.26 5.67
C ASP A 130 2.63 -11.05 7.05
N ASP A 131 2.15 -12.12 7.70
CA ASP A 131 1.51 -12.02 9.02
C ASP A 131 2.46 -11.54 10.11
N VAL A 132 3.69 -12.06 10.11
CA VAL A 132 4.70 -11.73 11.12
C VAL A 132 5.28 -10.35 10.87
N ALA A 133 5.59 -10.03 9.61
CA ALA A 133 6.06 -8.72 9.20
C ALA A 133 5.01 -7.63 9.52
N ALA A 134 3.74 -7.85 9.21
CA ALA A 134 2.66 -6.92 9.53
C ALA A 134 2.53 -6.67 11.04
N TYR A 135 2.61 -7.72 11.86
CA TYR A 135 2.57 -7.59 13.32
C TYR A 135 3.77 -6.83 13.86
N LEU A 136 4.98 -7.19 13.41
CA LEU A 136 6.22 -6.53 13.82
C LEU A 136 6.26 -5.05 13.43
N VAL A 137 5.85 -4.70 12.20
CA VAL A 137 5.75 -3.32 11.73
C VAL A 137 4.79 -2.51 12.61
N ARG A 138 3.68 -3.10 13.08
CA ARG A 138 2.75 -2.40 13.96
C ARG A 138 3.27 -2.25 15.40
N ALA A 139 4.02 -3.24 15.88
CA ALA A 139 4.65 -3.24 17.19
C ALA A 139 5.82 -2.24 17.31
N MET A 140 6.50 -1.94 16.19
CA MET A 140 7.57 -0.95 16.16
C MET A 140 7.07 0.50 16.34
N TRP A 141 8.00 1.38 16.73
CA TRP A 141 7.77 2.81 16.75
C TRP A 141 7.67 3.38 15.32
N HIS A 142 6.73 4.31 15.10
CA HIS A 142 6.50 4.95 13.80
C HIS A 142 7.77 5.54 13.15
N LYS A 143 8.67 6.15 13.95
CA LYS A 143 9.96 6.67 13.47
C LYS A 143 10.85 5.55 12.93
N SER A 144 10.94 4.43 13.64
CA SER A 144 11.73 3.27 13.24
C SER A 144 11.18 2.67 11.94
N VAL A 145 9.87 2.49 11.83
CA VAL A 145 9.22 2.02 10.59
C VAL A 145 9.46 2.97 9.43
N THR A 146 9.32 4.28 9.66
CA THR A 146 9.60 5.30 8.65
C THR A 146 11.05 5.21 8.17
N SER A 147 12.00 5.01 9.10
CA SER A 147 13.42 4.89 8.79
C SER A 147 13.81 3.62 8.00
N LEU A 148 12.96 2.59 7.98
CA LEU A 148 13.16 1.40 7.14
C LEU A 148 12.89 1.70 5.66
N PHE A 149 11.91 2.56 5.39
CA PHE A 149 11.42 2.88 4.05
C PHE A 149 11.89 4.24 3.52
N SER A 150 12.51 5.08 4.36
CA SER A 150 13.09 6.36 3.95
C SER A 150 14.57 6.21 3.58
N TRP A 151 15.02 7.01 2.61
CA TRP A 151 16.44 7.14 2.28
C TRP A 151 17.27 7.65 3.47
N ARG A 152 18.59 7.36 3.47
CA ARG A 152 19.52 7.83 4.51
C ARG A 152 20.55 8.79 3.90
N PRO A 153 20.54 10.08 4.28
CA PRO A 153 21.43 11.08 3.71
C PRO A 153 22.84 11.11 4.35
N GLU A 154 23.26 10.04 5.03
CA GLU A 154 24.49 9.97 5.84
C GLU A 154 25.74 10.47 5.07
N ASP A 155 25.79 10.25 3.75
CA ASP A 155 26.76 10.91 2.85
C ASP A 155 26.03 11.67 1.72
N LEU A 156 26.05 13.00 1.78
CA LEU A 156 25.50 13.91 0.75
C LEU A 156 26.14 13.74 -0.64
N SER A 157 27.28 13.05 -0.75
CA SER A 157 27.99 12.76 -1.99
C SER A 157 27.46 11.51 -2.71
N ASN A 158 27.00 10.50 -1.97
CA ASN A 158 26.39 9.27 -2.49
C ASN A 158 25.31 8.74 -1.53
N PRO A 159 24.10 9.32 -1.55
CA PRO A 159 23.07 8.98 -0.59
C PRO A 159 22.55 7.57 -0.81
N GLN A 160 22.59 6.77 0.26
CA GLN A 160 22.13 5.39 0.22
C GLN A 160 20.59 5.35 0.09
N PRO A 161 20.06 4.47 -0.77
CA PRO A 161 18.62 4.23 -0.85
C PRO A 161 18.09 3.71 0.50
N SER A 162 16.76 3.70 0.64
CA SER A 162 16.09 3.04 1.76
C SER A 162 16.51 1.58 1.87
N LEU A 163 16.42 1.02 3.07
CA LEU A 163 16.79 -0.37 3.33
C LEU A 163 15.85 -1.34 2.61
N PHE A 164 14.57 -0.97 2.60
CA PHE A 164 13.54 -1.67 1.86
C PHE A 164 12.84 -0.68 0.95
N SER A 165 12.61 -1.10 -0.29
CA SER A 165 11.74 -0.38 -1.21
C SER A 165 10.30 -0.68 -0.84
N PHE A 166 9.53 0.34 -0.46
CA PHE A 166 8.11 0.17 -0.22
C PHE A 166 7.37 -0.31 -1.49
N GLN A 167 7.85 0.10 -2.67
CA GLN A 167 7.32 -0.35 -3.96
C GLN A 167 7.47 -1.86 -4.15
N ALA A 168 8.62 -2.44 -3.80
CA ALA A 168 8.85 -3.87 -3.90
C ALA A 168 7.91 -4.69 -3.00
N ILE A 169 7.56 -4.16 -1.82
CA ILE A 169 6.60 -4.81 -0.92
C ILE A 169 5.18 -4.75 -1.50
N ILE A 170 4.80 -3.63 -2.12
CA ILE A 170 3.48 -3.48 -2.77
C ILE A 170 3.34 -4.40 -3.99
N GLU A 171 4.42 -4.58 -4.75
CA GLU A 171 4.45 -5.46 -5.92
C GLU A 171 4.28 -6.93 -5.53
N ASN A 172 4.75 -7.33 -4.34
CA ASN A 172 4.63 -8.69 -3.86
C ASN A 172 3.17 -9.03 -3.46
N PRO A 173 2.48 -9.95 -4.17
CA PRO A 173 1.09 -10.28 -3.89
C PRO A 173 0.87 -10.98 -2.54
N LYS A 174 1.93 -11.53 -1.92
CA LYS A 174 1.84 -12.19 -0.61
C LYS A 174 1.82 -11.19 0.55
N MET A 175 2.39 -9.99 0.37
CA MET A 175 2.68 -9.04 1.47
C MET A 175 1.56 -8.02 1.74
N LYS A 176 0.29 -8.43 1.54
CA LYS A 176 -0.84 -7.49 1.57
C LYS A 176 -1.07 -6.89 2.95
N LYS A 177 -0.96 -7.68 4.02
CA LYS A 177 -1.18 -7.22 5.41
C LYS A 177 -0.05 -6.29 5.86
N THR A 178 1.16 -6.53 5.38
CA THR A 178 2.35 -5.72 5.67
C THR A 178 2.24 -4.34 5.05
N VAL A 179 1.74 -4.24 3.81
CA VAL A 179 1.44 -2.94 3.17
C VAL A 179 0.46 -2.15 4.02
N VAL A 180 -0.63 -2.76 4.48
CA VAL A 180 -1.62 -2.10 5.34
C VAL A 180 -1.01 -1.71 6.67
N ALA A 181 -0.21 -2.59 7.29
CA ALA A 181 0.50 -2.29 8.54
C ALA A 181 1.47 -1.10 8.41
N ALA A 182 2.18 -0.99 7.29
CA ALA A 182 3.05 0.15 7.03
C ALA A 182 2.23 1.45 6.85
N LEU A 183 1.07 1.38 6.17
CA LEU A 183 0.15 2.52 6.04
C LEU A 183 -0.46 2.92 7.39
N ASP A 184 -0.79 1.96 8.27
CA ASP A 184 -1.26 2.23 9.64
C ASP A 184 -0.22 3.08 10.39
N GLN A 185 1.08 2.75 10.25
CA GLN A 185 2.19 3.48 10.89
C GLN A 185 2.43 4.89 10.32
N MET A 186 1.87 5.20 9.15
CA MET A 186 1.91 6.56 8.58
C MET A 186 0.86 7.49 9.21
N VAL A 187 -0.08 6.95 10.01
CA VAL A 187 -1.06 7.71 10.78
C VAL A 187 -0.60 7.79 12.23
N ASN A 188 -0.20 8.99 12.66
CA ASN A 188 0.17 9.22 14.05
C ASN A 188 -0.96 9.94 14.80
N PRO A 189 -1.74 9.26 15.65
CA PRO A 189 -2.74 9.91 16.49
C PRO A 189 -2.05 10.79 17.55
N HIS A 190 -2.57 11.99 17.72
CA HIS A 190 -2.04 12.97 18.66
C HIS A 190 -3.12 13.42 19.64
N TRP A 191 -2.75 13.43 20.91
CA TRP A 191 -3.54 13.93 22.02
C TRP A 191 -2.88 15.20 22.56
N PRO A 192 -3.38 16.40 22.18
CA PRO A 192 -2.77 17.68 22.54
C PRO A 192 -2.64 17.90 24.04
N TYR A 193 -3.53 17.29 24.84
CA TYR A 193 -3.57 17.41 26.29
C TYR A 193 -2.60 16.46 27.00
N LEU A 194 -1.96 15.52 26.29
CA LEU A 194 -1.01 14.61 26.91
C LEU A 194 0.41 15.20 26.91
N PRO A 195 1.14 15.08 28.02
CA PRO A 195 2.54 15.45 28.06
C PRO A 195 3.34 14.61 27.07
N LYS A 196 4.18 15.25 26.24
CA LYS A 196 5.03 14.55 25.27
C LYS A 196 5.96 13.59 26.00
N ARG A 197 6.04 12.34 25.53
CA ARG A 197 7.10 11.42 25.96
C ARG A 197 8.44 11.97 25.49
N LYS A 198 9.40 12.01 26.41
CA LYS A 198 10.77 12.47 26.15
C LYS A 198 11.68 11.26 26.01
N ASP A 199 12.72 11.38 25.17
CA ASP A 199 13.73 10.34 25.00
C ASP A 199 14.58 10.17 26.28
N SER A 200 14.72 11.25 27.07
CA SER A 200 15.32 11.24 28.41
C SER A 200 14.44 12.01 29.40
N TYR A 201 14.12 11.40 30.53
CA TYR A 201 13.39 12.04 31.64
C TYR A 201 14.37 12.54 32.70
N VAL A 202 14.03 13.65 33.36
CA VAL A 202 14.88 14.26 34.40
C VAL A 202 14.82 13.43 35.68
N SER A 203 13.67 12.78 35.96
CA SER A 203 13.53 11.85 37.09
C SER A 203 12.66 10.63 36.76
N GLN A 204 12.80 9.57 37.57
CA GLN A 204 11.91 8.41 37.48
C GLN A 204 10.46 8.76 37.85
N GLU A 205 10.23 9.74 38.74
CA GLU A 205 8.86 10.20 39.04
C GLU A 205 8.24 10.94 37.84
N GLU A 206 9.00 11.76 37.11
CA GLU A 206 8.53 12.41 35.88
C GLU A 206 8.10 11.35 34.87
N LYS A 207 8.94 10.32 34.66
CA LYS A 207 8.62 9.19 33.77
C LYS A 207 7.36 8.46 34.22
N LYS A 208 7.25 8.11 35.51
CA LYS A 208 6.08 7.40 36.05
C LYS A 208 4.81 8.25 36.01
N GLY A 209 4.91 9.55 36.25
CA GLY A 209 3.79 10.49 36.17
C GLY A 209 3.28 10.63 34.74
N ILE A 210 4.19 10.84 33.78
CA ILE A 210 3.87 10.88 32.35
C ILE A 210 3.30 9.54 31.92
N GLU A 211 3.96 8.42 32.17
CA GLU A 211 3.46 7.08 31.83
C GLU A 211 2.11 6.76 32.49
N GLY A 212 1.88 7.22 33.73
CA GLY A 212 0.60 7.10 34.43
C GLY A 212 -0.53 7.85 33.70
N VAL A 213 -0.28 9.09 33.31
CA VAL A 213 -1.21 9.88 32.49
C VAL A 213 -1.43 9.23 31.11
N TRP A 214 -0.40 8.62 30.54
CA TRP A 214 -0.51 7.85 29.29
C TRP A 214 -1.24 6.50 29.46
N LYS A 215 -1.40 5.97 30.68
CA LYS A 215 -2.22 4.79 30.94
C LYS A 215 -3.71 5.14 31.03
N THR A 216 -4.05 6.35 31.48
CA THR A 216 -5.43 6.83 31.71
C THR A 216 -6.07 7.55 30.52
N ILE A 217 -5.53 7.37 29.31
CA ILE A 217 -5.95 8.12 28.10
C ILE A 217 -7.40 7.78 27.68
N PRO A 218 -8.25 8.78 27.40
CA PRO A 218 -9.49 8.61 26.64
C PRO A 218 -9.22 7.97 25.27
N GLU A 219 -10.07 7.07 24.80
CA GLU A 219 -9.83 6.31 23.54
C GLU A 219 -9.67 7.19 22.27
N ASP A 220 -10.00 8.49 22.34
CA ASP A 220 -10.21 9.35 21.18
C ASP A 220 -9.09 10.36 20.94
N PRO A 221 -8.32 10.23 19.84
CA PRO A 221 -7.36 11.24 19.42
C PRO A 221 -8.07 12.41 18.73
N LEU A 222 -7.76 13.64 19.14
CA LEU A 222 -8.35 14.85 18.57
C LEU A 222 -7.75 15.23 17.21
N ASN A 223 -6.47 14.92 17.01
CA ASN A 223 -5.73 15.25 15.80
C ASN A 223 -4.94 14.03 15.32
N TYR A 224 -4.76 13.93 14.00
CA TYR A 224 -3.95 12.92 13.36
C TYR A 224 -2.89 13.59 12.50
N TYR A 225 -1.66 13.12 12.58
CA TYR A 225 -0.61 13.50 11.66
C TYR A 225 -0.43 12.41 10.61
N PHE A 226 -0.60 12.77 9.34
CA PHE A 226 -0.42 11.88 8.21
C PHE A 226 0.96 12.11 7.60
N HIS A 227 1.80 11.07 7.59
CA HIS A 227 3.10 11.09 6.90
C HIS A 227 2.92 10.64 5.44
N TYR A 228 3.19 11.51 4.47
CA TYR A 228 3.08 11.19 3.04
C TYR A 228 4.43 10.88 2.37
N ALA A 229 5.54 11.16 3.06
CA ALA A 229 6.89 11.05 2.50
C ALA A 229 7.20 9.68 1.85
N ILE A 230 6.73 8.58 2.45
CA ILE A 230 6.96 7.22 1.91
C ILE A 230 6.12 6.95 0.66
N LEU A 231 4.87 7.47 0.61
CA LEU A 231 3.99 7.30 -0.55
C LEU A 231 4.41 8.14 -1.75
N ASP A 232 4.96 9.33 -1.48
CA ASP A 232 5.48 10.26 -2.48
C ASP A 232 6.96 10.07 -2.78
N GLY A 233 7.63 9.09 -2.15
CA GLY A 233 9.00 8.72 -2.43
C GLY A 233 9.18 8.04 -3.79
N ASP A 234 10.43 8.00 -4.27
CA ASP A 234 10.82 7.10 -5.36
C ASP A 234 11.06 5.67 -4.84
N GLY A 235 11.47 4.77 -5.72
CA GLY A 235 11.67 3.35 -5.43
C GLY A 235 12.80 3.11 -4.43
N GLY A 236 13.68 4.10 -4.24
CA GLY A 236 14.70 4.10 -3.20
C GLY A 236 14.28 4.84 -1.93
N GLY A 237 13.00 5.18 -1.76
CA GLY A 237 12.48 5.86 -0.58
C GLY A 237 12.95 7.31 -0.44
N ARG A 238 13.41 7.94 -1.55
CA ARG A 238 13.89 9.33 -1.53
C ARG A 238 12.70 10.28 -1.70
N PRO A 239 12.54 11.30 -0.84
CA PRO A 239 11.46 12.26 -0.99
C PRO A 239 11.76 13.26 -2.13
N PRO A 240 10.72 13.82 -2.77
CA PRO A 240 10.86 14.86 -3.80
C PRO A 240 11.59 16.13 -3.33
N LYS A 241 11.39 16.51 -2.06
CA LYS A 241 12.07 17.64 -1.42
C LYS A 241 12.77 17.18 -0.15
N VAL A 242 13.88 17.83 0.15
CA VAL A 242 14.69 17.58 1.34
C VAL A 242 14.88 18.88 2.12
N MET A 243 14.83 18.76 3.44
CA MET A 243 15.22 19.83 4.35
C MET A 243 16.74 19.86 4.42
N LEU A 244 17.35 20.99 4.04
CA LEU A 244 18.77 21.23 4.29
C LEU A 244 18.96 21.60 5.77
N SER A 245 20.07 21.17 6.38
CA SER A 245 20.43 21.52 7.75
C SER A 245 20.35 23.04 7.96
N GLU A 246 19.70 23.43 9.07
CA GLU A 246 19.33 24.80 9.47
C GLU A 246 18.04 25.37 8.83
N GLY A 247 17.01 24.54 8.75
CA GLY A 247 15.70 24.90 9.31
C GLY A 247 14.72 25.75 8.50
N HIS A 248 15.07 26.34 7.36
CA HIS A 248 14.09 27.20 6.65
C HIS A 248 14.06 27.12 5.11
N MET A 249 14.86 26.28 4.45
CA MET A 249 14.76 26.11 3.00
C MET A 249 14.57 24.64 2.60
N GLU A 250 13.34 24.33 2.17
CA GLU A 250 13.06 23.13 1.38
C GLU A 250 13.78 23.28 0.04
N SER A 251 14.64 22.32 -0.30
CA SER A 251 15.27 22.25 -1.61
C SER A 251 14.83 21.02 -2.37
N ASP A 252 14.77 21.14 -3.70
CA ASP A 252 14.46 20.02 -4.58
C ASP A 252 15.56 18.95 -4.44
N ASN A 253 15.15 17.70 -4.25
CA ASN A 253 16.10 16.61 -4.07
C ASN A 253 16.72 16.22 -5.43
N LYS A 254 18.02 16.48 -5.60
CA LYS A 254 18.78 16.14 -6.82
C LYS A 254 18.82 14.64 -7.11
N TYR A 255 18.65 13.80 -6.09
CA TYR A 255 18.76 12.34 -6.19
C TYR A 255 17.40 11.65 -6.37
N PHE A 256 16.30 12.42 -6.34
CA PHE A 256 14.96 11.90 -6.53
C PHE A 256 14.73 11.51 -7.99
N ASN A 257 14.35 10.25 -8.22
CA ASN A 257 14.00 9.81 -9.56
C ASN A 257 12.56 10.20 -9.91
N GLN A 258 12.40 11.29 -10.66
CA GLN A 258 11.09 11.76 -11.08
C GLN A 258 10.34 10.81 -12.02
N ARG A 259 11.07 10.03 -12.84
CA ARG A 259 10.44 9.12 -13.83
C ARG A 259 9.94 7.82 -13.22
N ASP A 260 10.27 7.59 -11.96
CA ASP A 260 9.91 6.38 -11.26
C ASP A 260 8.43 6.32 -10.91
N THR A 261 7.88 5.11 -10.88
CA THR A 261 6.47 4.90 -10.56
C THR A 261 6.20 5.25 -9.10
N SER A 262 5.19 6.08 -8.80
CA SER A 262 4.87 6.37 -7.41
C SER A 262 4.31 5.14 -6.68
N CYS A 263 4.48 5.09 -5.36
CA CYS A 263 3.90 4.03 -4.52
C CYS A 263 2.37 3.99 -4.67
N LEU A 264 1.72 5.14 -4.89
CA LEU A 264 0.29 5.24 -5.21
C LEU A 264 -0.08 4.48 -6.50
N ASN A 265 0.74 4.62 -7.55
CA ASN A 265 0.54 3.88 -8.80
C ASN A 265 0.65 2.37 -8.59
N MET A 266 1.63 1.95 -7.78
CA MET A 266 1.82 0.55 -7.44
C MET A 266 0.65 0.01 -6.61
N ILE A 267 0.14 0.78 -5.65
CA ILE A 267 -1.05 0.40 -4.86
C ILE A 267 -2.28 0.27 -5.76
N ALA A 268 -2.50 1.21 -6.68
CA ALA A 268 -3.63 1.16 -7.62
C ALA A 268 -3.56 -0.04 -8.58
N LYS A 269 -2.36 -0.43 -9.00
CA LYS A 269 -2.13 -1.65 -9.81
C LYS A 269 -2.21 -2.94 -8.98
N SER A 270 -1.95 -2.86 -7.68
CA SER A 270 -2.06 -4.00 -6.78
C SER A 270 -3.52 -4.36 -6.55
N ASN A 271 -3.84 -5.65 -6.45
CA ASN A 271 -5.19 -6.11 -6.08
C ASN A 271 -5.43 -6.02 -4.55
N ASN A 272 -4.82 -5.04 -3.87
CA ASN A 272 -4.95 -4.82 -2.43
C ASN A 272 -6.01 -3.75 -2.14
N LYS A 273 -7.25 -4.20 -2.05
CA LYS A 273 -8.42 -3.34 -1.80
C LYS A 273 -8.34 -2.59 -0.46
N GLU A 274 -7.75 -3.21 0.56
CA GLU A 274 -7.59 -2.62 1.90
C GLU A 274 -6.61 -1.45 1.87
N ALA A 275 -5.47 -1.59 1.18
CA ALA A 275 -4.49 -0.52 1.02
C ALA A 275 -5.06 0.67 0.23
N LEU A 276 -5.88 0.41 -0.79
CA LEU A 276 -6.55 1.46 -1.58
C LEU A 276 -7.56 2.27 -0.75
N GLN A 277 -8.33 1.60 0.10
CA GLN A 277 -9.34 2.23 0.95
C GLN A 277 -8.74 2.91 2.19
N HIS A 278 -7.43 2.77 2.41
CA HIS A 278 -6.76 3.29 3.58
C HIS A 278 -6.86 4.83 3.67
N PRO A 279 -7.17 5.42 4.85
CA PRO A 279 -7.33 6.86 5.03
C PRO A 279 -6.15 7.70 4.51
N VAL A 280 -4.91 7.25 4.73
CA VAL A 280 -3.70 7.96 4.26
C VAL A 280 -3.71 8.11 2.74
N VAL A 281 -4.02 7.03 2.02
CA VAL A 281 -4.04 7.00 0.55
C VAL A 281 -5.15 7.90 0.04
N ARG A 282 -6.35 7.79 0.60
CA ARG A 282 -7.50 8.63 0.23
C ARG A 282 -7.25 10.11 0.44
N MET A 283 -6.69 10.48 1.59
CA MET A 283 -6.38 11.89 1.90
C MET A 283 -5.29 12.46 0.99
N LEU A 284 -4.27 11.66 0.67
CA LEU A 284 -3.23 12.07 -0.27
C LEU A 284 -3.80 12.29 -1.68
N VAL A 285 -4.61 11.35 -2.17
CA VAL A 285 -5.26 11.43 -3.49
C VAL A 285 -6.18 12.64 -3.56
N LYS A 286 -6.99 12.90 -2.51
CA LYS A 286 -7.82 14.11 -2.40
C LYS A 286 -7.01 15.38 -2.55
N THR A 287 -5.94 15.47 -1.77
CA THR A 287 -5.09 16.65 -1.71
C THR A 287 -4.47 16.95 -3.07
N LYS A 288 -4.02 15.91 -3.77
CA LYS A 288 -3.46 16.05 -5.11
C LYS A 288 -4.52 16.39 -6.16
N TRP A 289 -5.68 15.75 -6.10
CA TRP A 289 -6.82 16.04 -6.98
C TRP A 289 -7.29 17.51 -6.86
N LYS A 290 -7.37 18.03 -5.63
CA LYS A 290 -7.73 19.43 -5.36
C LYS A 290 -6.72 20.42 -5.93
N ARG A 291 -5.42 20.07 -5.95
CA ARG A 291 -4.35 20.97 -6.40
C ARG A 291 -4.21 21.06 -7.91
N TYR A 292 -4.27 19.92 -8.60
CA TYR A 292 -4.02 19.90 -10.04
C TYR A 292 -4.97 19.00 -10.83
N GLY A 293 -5.70 18.07 -10.18
CA GLY A 293 -6.70 17.23 -10.86
C GLY A 293 -7.81 18.06 -11.50
N HIS A 294 -8.41 19.00 -10.76
CA HIS A 294 -9.44 19.90 -11.31
C HIS A 294 -8.91 20.79 -12.44
N PHE A 295 -7.69 21.31 -12.30
CA PHE A 295 -7.08 22.14 -13.34
C PHE A 295 -6.84 21.33 -14.62
N PHE A 296 -6.37 20.09 -14.50
CA PHE A 296 -6.14 19.21 -15.64
C PHE A 296 -7.44 18.80 -16.33
N LEU A 297 -8.49 18.47 -15.57
CA LEU A 297 -9.82 18.22 -16.12
C LEU A 297 -10.36 19.44 -16.86
N SER A 298 -10.25 20.63 -16.26
CA SER A 298 -10.65 21.88 -16.92
C SER A 298 -9.85 22.14 -18.20
N LEU A 299 -8.55 21.84 -18.20
CA LEU A 299 -7.70 21.96 -19.38
C LEU A 299 -8.13 20.97 -20.46
N GLN A 300 -8.42 19.72 -20.10
CA GLN A 300 -8.90 18.70 -21.04
C GLN A 300 -10.25 19.08 -21.66
N THR A 301 -11.20 19.60 -20.86
CA THR A 301 -12.47 20.12 -21.38
C THR A 301 -12.25 21.29 -22.34
N ALA A 302 -11.32 22.21 -22.02
CA ALA A 302 -10.99 23.32 -22.90
C ALA A 302 -10.35 22.84 -24.22
N LEU A 303 -9.41 21.89 -24.17
CA LEU A 303 -8.80 21.30 -25.38
C LEU A 303 -9.85 20.60 -26.25
N TYR A 304 -10.79 19.89 -25.64
CA TYR A 304 -11.89 19.25 -26.37
C TYR A 304 -12.83 20.29 -27.01
N ALA A 305 -13.16 21.37 -26.31
CA ALA A 305 -13.94 22.47 -26.88
C ALA A 305 -13.21 23.13 -28.06
N ILE A 306 -11.90 23.35 -27.94
CA ILE A 306 -11.05 23.86 -29.04
C ILE A 306 -11.06 22.90 -30.23
N PHE A 307 -10.95 21.60 -29.99
CA PHE A 307 -11.07 20.58 -31.03
C PHE A 307 -12.42 20.64 -31.74
N LEU A 308 -13.53 20.74 -30.99
CA LEU A 308 -14.86 20.90 -31.58
C LEU A 308 -15.01 22.19 -32.37
N LEU A 309 -14.40 23.29 -31.91
CA LEU A 309 -14.42 24.56 -32.64
C LEU A 309 -13.67 24.45 -33.97
N PHE A 310 -12.46 23.87 -33.97
CA PHE A 310 -11.69 23.64 -35.20
C PHE A 310 -12.40 22.69 -36.14
N LEU A 311 -12.97 21.59 -35.63
CA LEU A 311 -13.73 20.64 -36.44
C LEU A 311 -14.96 21.31 -37.07
N SER A 312 -15.70 22.08 -36.27
CA SER A 312 -16.89 22.81 -36.75
C SER A 312 -16.52 23.84 -37.81
N PHE A 313 -15.42 24.57 -37.61
CA PHE A 313 -14.91 25.53 -38.58
C PHE A 313 -14.49 24.86 -39.89
N SER A 314 -13.70 23.78 -39.83
CA SER A 314 -13.27 23.03 -41.02
C SER A 314 -14.45 22.45 -41.80
N LEU A 315 -15.44 21.86 -41.12
CA LEU A 315 -16.63 21.30 -41.76
C LEU A 315 -17.51 22.37 -42.41
N LEU A 316 -17.76 23.48 -41.70
CA LEU A 316 -18.61 24.55 -42.21
C LEU A 316 -17.96 25.28 -43.39
N TYR A 317 -16.66 25.54 -43.33
CA TYR A 317 -15.92 26.12 -44.44
C TYR A 317 -15.84 25.17 -45.64
N GLY A 318 -15.57 23.88 -45.40
CA GLY A 318 -15.57 22.84 -46.44
C GLY A 318 -16.92 22.72 -47.15
N SER A 319 -18.03 22.80 -46.42
CA SER A 319 -19.39 22.71 -46.99
C SER A 319 -19.77 23.90 -47.88
N THR A 320 -19.13 25.06 -47.71
CA THR A 320 -19.43 26.27 -48.51
C THR A 320 -18.63 26.33 -49.82
N LYS A 321 -17.75 25.36 -50.08
CA LYS A 321 -16.91 25.33 -51.28
C LYS A 321 -17.44 24.42 -52.37
N PRO A 322 -17.35 24.83 -53.65
CA PRO A 322 -17.72 23.99 -54.79
C PRO A 322 -16.72 22.85 -55.06
N ASP A 323 -15.43 23.02 -54.73
CA ASP A 323 -14.39 21.97 -54.83
C ASP A 323 -13.54 21.91 -53.53
N PRO A 324 -13.60 20.83 -52.74
CA PRO A 324 -12.96 20.73 -51.43
C PRO A 324 -11.45 20.47 -51.46
N THR A 325 -10.84 20.25 -52.63
CA THR A 325 -9.42 19.86 -52.78
C THR A 325 -8.51 20.99 -53.25
N GLN A 326 -9.04 22.17 -53.56
CA GLN A 326 -8.24 23.31 -54.03
C GLN A 326 -7.92 24.29 -52.90
N TYR A 327 -6.63 24.41 -52.59
CA TYR A 327 -6.07 25.34 -51.61
C TYR A 327 -5.32 26.47 -52.34
N ARG A 328 -6.00 27.56 -52.67
CA ARG A 328 -5.40 28.66 -53.48
C ARG A 328 -5.40 30.03 -52.78
N GLY A 329 -6.12 30.20 -51.67
CA GLY A 329 -6.20 31.44 -50.89
C GLY A 329 -5.64 31.35 -49.45
N ALA A 330 -5.40 32.51 -48.83
CA ALA A 330 -4.95 32.59 -47.43
C ALA A 330 -5.94 31.96 -46.43
N ALA A 331 -7.24 32.11 -46.67
CA ALA A 331 -8.28 31.44 -45.87
C ALA A 331 -8.28 29.92 -46.06
N ASP A 332 -7.90 29.43 -47.24
CA ASP A 332 -7.78 28.01 -47.52
C ASP A 332 -6.62 27.39 -46.76
N LEU A 333 -5.49 28.10 -46.67
CA LEU A 333 -4.34 27.68 -45.86
C LEU A 333 -4.69 27.55 -44.36
N TRP A 334 -5.48 28.49 -43.84
CA TRP A 334 -5.98 28.41 -42.46
C TRP A 334 -6.92 27.22 -42.25
N CYS A 335 -7.81 26.93 -43.20
CA CYS A 335 -8.65 25.74 -43.14
C CYS A 335 -7.84 24.45 -43.22
N GLY A 336 -6.88 24.36 -44.14
CA GLY A 336 -5.99 23.20 -44.26
C GLY A 336 -5.17 22.96 -42.98
N PHE A 337 -4.71 24.03 -42.32
CA PHE A 337 -4.10 23.93 -40.99
C PHE A 337 -5.08 23.38 -39.94
N CYS A 338 -6.32 23.88 -39.90
CA CYS A 338 -7.34 23.38 -38.99
C CYS A 338 -7.67 21.91 -39.25
N GLU A 339 -7.79 21.49 -40.51
CA GLU A 339 -7.99 20.09 -40.91
C GLU A 339 -6.85 19.18 -40.42
N ILE A 340 -5.59 19.57 -40.65
CA ILE A 340 -4.43 18.82 -40.15
C ILE A 340 -4.45 18.71 -38.62
N VAL A 341 -4.72 19.81 -37.91
CA VAL A 341 -4.81 19.81 -36.44
C VAL A 341 -5.95 18.92 -35.96
N THR A 342 -7.13 18.98 -36.58
CA THR A 342 -8.27 18.12 -36.22
C THR A 342 -7.99 16.64 -36.47
N LEU A 343 -7.33 16.29 -37.58
CA LEU A 343 -6.94 14.92 -37.87
C LEU A 343 -5.92 14.40 -36.85
N LEU A 344 -4.89 15.19 -36.52
CA LEU A 344 -3.92 14.83 -35.49
C LEU A 344 -4.56 14.65 -34.12
N MET A 345 -5.44 15.56 -33.72
CA MET A 345 -6.18 15.48 -32.45
C MET A 345 -7.14 14.28 -32.44
N ALA A 346 -7.81 13.97 -33.55
CA ALA A 346 -8.69 12.81 -33.65
C ALA A 346 -7.93 11.49 -33.50
N VAL A 347 -6.76 11.35 -34.14
CA VAL A 347 -5.88 10.18 -33.97
C VAL A 347 -5.42 10.07 -32.51
N PHE A 348 -5.03 11.18 -31.90
CA PHE A 348 -4.64 11.20 -30.49
C PHE A 348 -5.77 10.72 -29.57
N TYR A 349 -6.99 11.27 -29.72
CA TYR A 349 -8.15 10.84 -28.93
C TYR A 349 -8.51 9.37 -29.17
N MET A 350 -8.44 8.87 -30.43
CA MET A 350 -8.65 7.44 -30.69
C MET A 350 -7.62 6.55 -29.97
N CYS A 351 -6.35 6.95 -29.92
CA CYS A 351 -5.34 6.24 -29.14
C CYS A 351 -5.64 6.25 -27.63
N GLU A 352 -6.17 7.34 -27.09
CA GLU A 352 -6.58 7.41 -25.68
C GLU A 352 -7.76 6.49 -25.39
N GLU A 353 -8.81 6.53 -26.21
CA GLU A 353 -10.00 5.68 -26.09
C GLU A 353 -9.68 4.19 -26.21
N LEU A 354 -8.79 3.79 -27.13
CA LEU A 354 -8.35 2.39 -27.23
C LEU A 354 -7.63 1.91 -25.96
N ASN A 355 -6.85 2.78 -25.32
CA ASN A 355 -6.21 2.46 -24.04
C ASN A 355 -7.24 2.30 -22.91
N GLN A 356 -8.30 3.12 -22.91
CA GLN A 356 -9.39 3.02 -21.94
C GLN A 356 -10.24 1.75 -22.17
N LEU A 357 -10.56 1.42 -23.42
CA LEU A 357 -11.32 0.21 -23.77
C LEU A 357 -10.59 -1.07 -23.38
N ARG A 358 -9.25 -1.11 -23.50
CA ARG A 358 -8.43 -2.24 -23.03
C ARG A 358 -8.55 -2.46 -21.52
N MET A 359 -8.65 -1.37 -20.74
CA MET A 359 -8.90 -1.45 -19.30
C MET A 359 -10.32 -1.95 -19.00
N PHE A 360 -11.33 -1.47 -19.73
CA PHE A 360 -12.74 -1.86 -19.54
C PHE A 360 -13.05 -3.31 -19.95
N MET A 361 -12.44 -3.83 -21.02
CA MET A 361 -12.73 -5.19 -21.53
C MET A 361 -12.32 -6.30 -20.55
N GLY A 362 -11.30 -6.07 -19.70
CA GLY A 362 -10.93 -7.00 -18.63
C GLY A 362 -11.97 -7.14 -17.51
N LEU A 363 -12.93 -6.21 -17.42
CA LEU A 363 -13.87 -6.08 -16.29
C LEU A 363 -15.20 -6.81 -16.52
N ALA A 364 -15.65 -6.92 -17.77
CA ALA A 364 -16.92 -7.57 -18.12
C ALA A 364 -16.95 -9.07 -17.73
N GLN A 365 -15.78 -9.70 -17.62
CA GLN A 365 -15.66 -11.12 -17.25
C GLN A 365 -15.92 -11.39 -15.76
N MET A 366 -15.92 -10.37 -14.88
CA MET A 366 -15.90 -10.54 -13.42
C MET A 366 -17.22 -10.22 -12.70
N SER A 367 -18.25 -9.71 -13.37
CA SER A 367 -19.48 -9.19 -12.73
C SER A 367 -20.71 -10.04 -13.04
N THR A 368 -21.08 -10.96 -12.13
CA THR A 368 -22.34 -11.74 -12.23
C THR A 368 -23.46 -11.26 -11.29
N THR A 369 -23.24 -10.26 -10.42
CA THR A 369 -24.29 -9.72 -9.53
C THR A 369 -24.23 -8.20 -9.35
N TYR A 370 -25.40 -7.53 -9.38
CA TYR A 370 -25.55 -6.07 -9.32
C TYR A 370 -24.92 -5.41 -8.07
N ILE A 371 -25.04 -6.05 -6.90
CA ILE A 371 -24.50 -5.50 -5.64
C ILE A 371 -22.96 -5.59 -5.60
N GLN A 372 -22.39 -6.69 -6.12
CA GLN A 372 -20.94 -6.82 -6.27
C GLN A 372 -20.42 -5.85 -7.33
N ALA A 373 -21.14 -5.71 -8.45
CA ALA A 373 -20.82 -4.77 -9.52
C ALA A 373 -20.71 -3.32 -9.00
N LYS A 374 -21.63 -2.85 -8.15
CA LYS A 374 -21.56 -1.50 -7.57
C LYS A 374 -20.32 -1.29 -6.69
N LYS A 375 -19.99 -2.27 -5.82
CA LYS A 375 -18.81 -2.18 -4.95
C LYS A 375 -17.51 -2.23 -5.75
N VAL A 376 -17.47 -3.08 -6.77
CA VAL A 376 -16.33 -3.25 -7.68
C VAL A 376 -16.13 -1.99 -8.53
N ALA A 377 -17.19 -1.45 -9.14
CA ALA A 377 -17.14 -0.21 -9.92
C ALA A 377 -16.61 1.00 -9.12
N ARG A 378 -16.93 1.09 -7.82
CA ARG A 378 -16.38 2.14 -6.95
C ARG A 378 -14.88 1.98 -6.69
N LEU A 379 -14.48 0.75 -6.40
CA LEU A 379 -13.07 0.45 -6.20
C LEU A 379 -12.28 0.75 -7.48
N GLU A 380 -12.84 0.42 -8.63
CA GLU A 380 -12.28 0.72 -9.95
C GLU A 380 -12.24 2.22 -10.22
N TYR A 381 -13.27 2.98 -9.86
CA TYR A 381 -13.23 4.44 -9.97
C TYR A 381 -12.12 5.05 -9.10
N ASP A 382 -11.94 4.58 -7.86
CA ASP A 382 -10.83 5.01 -7.01
C ASP A 382 -9.47 4.63 -7.63
N VAL A 383 -9.33 3.43 -8.20
CA VAL A 383 -8.12 2.98 -8.92
C VAL A 383 -7.85 3.84 -10.14
N ASP A 384 -8.86 4.08 -10.99
CA ASP A 384 -8.72 4.86 -12.22
C ASP A 384 -8.37 6.31 -11.91
N ARG A 385 -9.01 6.90 -10.90
CA ARG A 385 -8.66 8.24 -10.41
C ARG A 385 -7.18 8.32 -9.99
N ILE A 386 -6.67 7.31 -9.27
CA ILE A 386 -5.25 7.28 -8.89
C ILE A 386 -4.38 7.09 -10.13
N LEU A 387 -4.74 6.20 -11.05
CA LEU A 387 -3.97 5.93 -12.26
C LEU A 387 -3.89 7.15 -13.18
N GLN A 388 -4.99 7.88 -13.33
CA GLN A 388 -5.01 9.16 -14.05
C GLN A 388 -4.08 10.17 -13.36
N LEU A 389 -4.15 10.25 -12.03
CA LEU A 389 -3.34 11.15 -11.24
C LEU A 389 -1.84 10.85 -11.34
N THR A 390 -1.46 9.57 -11.32
CA THR A 390 -0.06 9.15 -11.46
C THR A 390 0.44 9.27 -12.90
N ARG A 391 -0.45 9.11 -13.89
CA ARG A 391 -0.15 9.45 -15.29
C ARG A 391 0.12 10.93 -15.47
N MET A 392 -0.66 11.79 -14.81
CA MET A 392 -0.44 13.24 -14.79
C MET A 392 0.94 13.60 -14.20
N GLU A 393 1.33 12.94 -13.10
CA GLU A 393 2.63 13.12 -12.44
C GLU A 393 3.83 12.73 -13.31
N ARG A 394 3.63 11.85 -14.29
CA ARG A 394 4.68 11.33 -15.17
C ARG A 394 4.93 12.20 -16.41
N PHE A 395 4.11 13.22 -16.65
CA PHE A 395 4.35 14.13 -17.78
C PHE A 395 5.68 14.87 -17.59
N PRO A 396 6.61 14.77 -18.55
CA PRO A 396 8.00 15.23 -18.37
C PRO A 396 8.13 16.75 -18.19
N PHE A 397 7.11 17.52 -18.58
CA PHE A 397 7.12 18.97 -18.51
C PHE A 397 6.46 19.54 -17.24
N LEU A 398 5.73 18.71 -16.50
CA LEU A 398 4.94 19.14 -15.36
C LEU A 398 5.46 18.40 -14.12
N ASN A 399 6.44 18.99 -13.43
CA ASN A 399 7.06 18.43 -12.22
C ASN A 399 6.10 18.49 -11.00
N LEU A 400 4.89 17.96 -11.13
CA LEU A 400 3.79 18.11 -10.17
C LEU A 400 4.13 17.47 -8.82
N ARG A 401 4.81 16.31 -8.83
CA ARG A 401 5.24 15.62 -7.59
C ARG A 401 6.19 16.45 -6.74
N VAL A 402 7.11 17.18 -7.36
CA VAL A 402 8.06 18.05 -6.66
C VAL A 402 7.37 19.36 -6.26
N LYS A 403 6.67 20.00 -7.21
CA LYS A 403 6.02 21.30 -7.02
C LYS A 403 4.98 21.31 -5.91
N TYR A 404 4.18 20.25 -5.82
CA TYR A 404 3.09 20.12 -4.85
C TYR A 404 3.40 19.10 -3.74
N TYR A 405 4.66 18.75 -3.53
CA TYR A 405 5.05 17.89 -2.43
C TYR A 405 4.63 18.46 -1.07
N LYS A 406 4.18 17.58 -0.17
CA LYS A 406 4.04 17.84 1.26
C LYS A 406 4.58 16.63 2.01
N GLU A 407 5.41 16.86 3.02
CA GLU A 407 5.94 15.78 3.86
C GLU A 407 4.85 15.12 4.72
N GLY A 408 3.92 15.92 5.23
CA GLY A 408 2.77 15.45 5.99
C GLY A 408 1.74 16.56 6.26
N GLU A 409 0.61 16.19 6.86
CA GLU A 409 -0.46 17.14 7.23
C GLU A 409 -1.10 16.78 8.56
N TRP A 410 -1.37 17.80 9.38
CA TRP A 410 -2.20 17.70 10.58
C TRP A 410 -3.67 17.80 10.19
N ILE A 411 -4.45 16.79 10.54
CA ILE A 411 -5.88 16.73 10.25
C ILE A 411 -6.63 16.49 11.56
N SER A 412 -7.59 17.36 11.88
CA SER A 412 -8.46 17.15 13.04
C SER A 412 -9.40 15.98 12.78
N GLU A 413 -9.81 15.29 13.84
CA GLU A 413 -10.73 14.15 13.74
C GLU A 413 -12.02 14.52 12.99
N LYS A 414 -12.63 15.67 13.31
CA LYS A 414 -13.85 16.15 12.65
C LYS A 414 -13.63 16.37 11.15
N LYS A 415 -12.53 17.06 10.78
CA LYS A 415 -12.18 17.28 9.36
C LYS A 415 -11.89 15.97 8.66
N LEU A 416 -11.17 15.05 9.30
CA LEU A 416 -10.88 13.71 8.78
C LEU A 416 -12.18 12.95 8.50
N ALA A 417 -13.11 12.93 9.45
CA ALA A 417 -14.39 12.26 9.33
C ALA A 417 -15.27 12.88 8.23
N GLU A 418 -15.37 14.22 8.17
CA GLU A 418 -16.06 14.94 7.09
C GLU A 418 -15.46 14.62 5.72
N GLU A 419 -14.13 14.64 5.61
CA GLU A 419 -13.45 14.38 4.35
C GLU A 419 -13.56 12.92 3.90
N LEU A 420 -13.54 11.96 4.83
CA LEU A 420 -13.79 10.54 4.53
C LEU A 420 -15.26 10.28 4.20
N LEU A 421 -16.18 11.03 4.81
CA LEU A 421 -17.61 10.95 4.52
C LEU A 421 -17.94 11.51 3.12
N GLU A 422 -17.26 12.57 2.69
CA GLU A 422 -17.35 13.10 1.32
C GLU A 422 -16.98 12.03 0.27
N PHE A 423 -16.06 11.11 0.59
CA PHE A 423 -15.74 9.95 -0.26
C PHE A 423 -16.74 8.80 -0.17
N SER A 424 -17.51 8.70 0.92
CA SER A 424 -18.59 7.73 1.04
C SER A 424 -19.86 8.29 0.40
N GLU A 425 -19.93 8.29 -0.93
CA GLU A 425 -21.12 8.70 -1.70
C GLU A 425 -22.35 7.77 -1.52
N ASP A 426 -22.35 6.86 -0.54
CA ASP A 426 -23.57 6.19 -0.11
C ASP A 426 -24.47 7.21 0.63
N ARG A 427 -24.99 8.24 -0.05
CA ARG A 427 -26.18 8.96 0.40
C ARG A 427 -27.39 8.08 0.14
N SER A 428 -27.64 7.13 1.04
CA SER A 428 -29.02 6.73 1.34
C SER A 428 -29.71 7.99 1.87
N PRO A 429 -30.81 8.47 1.27
CA PRO A 429 -31.53 9.67 1.76
C PRO A 429 -32.03 9.56 3.20
N TRP A 430 -31.94 8.37 3.80
CA TRP A 430 -32.55 7.97 5.07
C TRP A 430 -31.54 7.62 6.16
N GLU A 431 -30.23 7.66 5.88
CA GLU A 431 -29.18 7.35 6.87
C GLU A 431 -28.59 8.66 7.40
N SER A 432 -28.52 8.79 8.73
CA SER A 432 -28.10 10.05 9.35
C SER A 432 -26.61 10.29 9.09
N VAL A 433 -26.25 11.53 8.71
CA VAL A 433 -24.85 11.95 8.54
C VAL A 433 -24.03 11.64 9.80
N GLU A 434 -24.64 11.77 10.98
CA GLU A 434 -24.01 11.49 12.27
C GLU A 434 -23.68 10.00 12.45
N GLU A 435 -24.52 9.09 11.96
CA GLU A 435 -24.30 7.64 12.06
C GLU A 435 -23.08 7.20 11.23
N LYS A 436 -22.88 7.79 10.03
CA LYS A 436 -21.70 7.53 9.20
C LYS A 436 -20.43 8.16 9.76
N LEU A 437 -20.54 9.36 10.30
CA LEU A 437 -19.43 10.00 11.02
C LEU A 437 -19.00 9.13 12.20
N ASN A 438 -19.95 8.58 12.95
CA ASN A 438 -19.67 7.64 14.03
C ASN A 438 -19.02 6.35 13.53
N ALA A 439 -19.49 5.77 12.41
CA ALA A 439 -18.85 4.59 11.84
C ALA A 439 -17.39 4.83 11.39
N ILE A 440 -17.11 5.99 10.79
CA ILE A 440 -15.74 6.38 10.39
C ILE A 440 -14.87 6.62 11.63
N ARG A 441 -15.40 7.29 12.65
CA ARG A 441 -14.75 7.50 13.93
C ARG A 441 -14.42 6.17 14.60
N ASP A 442 -15.34 5.22 14.60
CA ASP A 442 -15.14 3.87 15.15
C ASP A 442 -14.07 3.08 14.39
N MET A 443 -14.02 3.21 13.07
CA MET A 443 -12.95 2.61 12.26
C MET A 443 -11.57 3.17 12.65
N MET A 444 -11.46 4.49 12.83
CA MET A 444 -10.22 5.13 13.29
C MET A 444 -9.87 4.70 14.72
N ARG A 445 -10.85 4.59 15.62
CA ARG A 445 -10.66 4.05 16.99
C ARG A 445 -10.12 2.62 16.94
N GLN A 446 -10.70 1.76 16.11
CA GLN A 446 -10.27 0.37 15.96
C GLN A 446 -8.82 0.28 15.45
N MET A 447 -8.44 1.11 14.48
CA MET A 447 -7.07 1.19 13.98
C MET A 447 -6.10 1.59 15.09
N VAL A 448 -6.40 2.66 15.85
CA VAL A 448 -5.57 3.13 16.96
C VAL A 448 -5.49 2.07 18.07
N LYS A 449 -6.60 1.41 18.40
CA LYS A 449 -6.66 0.33 19.39
C LYS A 449 -5.80 -0.86 18.97
N LYS A 450 -5.85 -1.25 17.71
CA LYS A 450 -5.04 -2.33 17.14
C LYS A 450 -3.54 -2.00 17.25
N MET A 451 -3.13 -0.82 16.81
CA MET A 451 -1.75 -0.36 16.95
C MET A 451 -1.29 -0.32 18.42
N ARG A 452 -2.18 0.04 19.36
CA ARG A 452 -1.86 0.06 20.79
C ARG A 452 -1.74 -1.34 21.38
N GLN A 453 -2.64 -2.25 21.01
CA GLN A 453 -2.65 -3.62 21.51
C GLN A 453 -1.40 -4.39 21.06
N GLU A 454 -0.90 -4.12 19.86
CA GLU A 454 0.28 -4.79 19.32
C GLU A 454 1.61 -4.20 19.82
N ARG A 455 1.60 -2.97 20.34
CA ARG A 455 2.72 -2.32 21.04
C ARG A 455 2.79 -2.64 22.55
N GLY A 456 1.79 -3.36 23.07
CA GLY A 456 1.51 -3.54 24.50
C GLY A 456 2.33 -4.63 25.18
#